data_AF-A0A965UU77-F1
#
_entry.id   AF-A0A965UU77-F1
#
_cell.length_a   1.000
_cell.length_b   1.000
_cell.length_c   1.000
_cell.angle_alpha   90.00
_cell.angle_beta   90.00
_cell.angle_gamma   90.00
#
_symmetry.space_group_name_H-M   'P 1'
#
loop_
_entity.id
_entity.type
_entity.pdbx_description
1 polymer ?
#
loop_
_entity_poly.entity_id
_entity_poly.type
_entity_poly.pdbx_seq_one_letter_code
_entity_poly.pdbx_strand_id
1 'polypeptide(L)'
;ALALVLKSGLCGKFKEWVTEDGSAAYCQSWRDGSEYTQYFTLAEAEKAGLTSKKGPWQEYPRRQLQMRARSWHLRDTYPDVLCGLGIAEEAIDYARAQQDQKQQQQEAQVTSVVHTSNTKYQNDTAVGQCKDAATTTTAPASLGQQPEQDEKPDSEIRPIIIQRIYGLVPVLCRAWGIKYAANEPMQLDFFERWNDLTGGVTMDEMTDEQLQTLYEIVIETKNEQEVKELLGDESKA
;
A
#
# COMPACT_ATOMS: atom_id res chain seq x y z
N ALA A 1 -18.47 4.94 -14.07
CA ALA A 1 -19.43 4.26 -14.97
C ALA A 1 -20.77 5.00 -15.07
N LEU A 2 -21.48 5.25 -13.95
CA LEU A 2 -22.81 5.87 -13.98
C LEU A 2 -22.87 7.20 -14.74
N ALA A 3 -21.91 8.10 -14.52
CA ALA A 3 -21.87 9.39 -15.23
C ALA A 3 -21.80 9.25 -16.76
N LEU A 4 -21.14 8.21 -17.28
CA LEU A 4 -21.08 7.95 -18.72
C LEU A 4 -22.43 7.48 -19.25
N VAL A 5 -23.11 6.60 -18.50
CA VAL A 5 -24.45 6.10 -18.84
C VAL A 5 -25.50 7.21 -18.80
N LEU A 6 -25.42 8.13 -17.83
CA LEU A 6 -26.31 9.29 -17.81
C LEU A 6 -26.01 10.26 -18.95
N LYS A 7 -24.73 10.44 -19.31
CA LYS A 7 -24.31 11.33 -20.41
C LYS A 7 -24.66 10.78 -21.79
N SER A 8 -24.78 9.47 -21.97
CA SER A 8 -25.08 8.86 -23.28
C SER A 8 -26.49 9.20 -23.79
N GLY A 9 -27.40 9.62 -22.91
CA GLY A 9 -28.80 9.89 -23.24
C GLY A 9 -29.64 8.62 -23.43
N LEU A 10 -29.06 7.43 -23.32
CA LEU A 10 -29.78 6.15 -23.46
C LEU A 10 -30.52 5.75 -22.17
N CYS A 11 -30.07 6.27 -21.02
CA CYS A 11 -30.70 6.03 -19.72
C CYS A 11 -31.79 7.07 -19.46
N GLY A 12 -33.06 6.68 -19.52
CA GLY A 12 -34.19 7.58 -19.29
C GLY A 12 -34.35 7.99 -17.82
N LYS A 13 -34.36 7.01 -16.92
CA LYS A 13 -34.39 7.24 -15.46
C LYS A 13 -33.47 6.24 -14.78
N PHE A 14 -32.92 6.64 -13.64
CA PHE A 14 -32.04 5.82 -12.82
C PHE A 14 -32.49 5.88 -11.36
N LYS A 15 -32.57 4.73 -10.70
CA LYS A 15 -32.96 4.60 -9.29
C LYS A 15 -32.12 3.51 -8.63
N GLU A 16 -31.64 3.77 -7.43
CA GLU A 16 -30.94 2.80 -6.60
C GLU A 16 -31.43 2.91 -5.16
N TRP A 17 -31.52 1.78 -4.46
CA TRP A 17 -31.89 1.75 -3.06
C TRP A 17 -31.33 0.51 -2.39
N VAL A 18 -31.17 0.59 -1.07
CA VAL A 18 -30.83 -0.53 -0.21
C VAL A 18 -32.05 -0.85 0.63
N THR A 19 -32.31 -2.12 0.90
CA THR A 19 -33.39 -2.53 1.79
C THR A 19 -33.19 -1.95 3.20
N GLU A 20 -34.27 -1.81 3.96
CA GLU A 20 -34.22 -1.20 5.30
C GLU A 20 -33.33 -2.02 6.23
N ASP A 21 -33.47 -3.34 6.19
CA ASP A 21 -32.66 -4.34 6.88
C ASP A 21 -31.20 -4.41 6.38
N GLY A 22 -30.88 -3.77 5.25
CA GLY A 22 -29.52 -3.72 4.71
C GLY A 22 -29.04 -5.05 4.13
N SER A 23 -29.94 -6.00 3.87
CA SER A 23 -29.61 -7.33 3.35
C SER A 23 -29.44 -7.37 1.83
N ALA A 24 -30.00 -6.40 1.11
CA ALA A 24 -29.91 -6.33 -0.34
C ALA A 24 -29.89 -4.89 -0.86
N ALA A 25 -29.28 -4.70 -2.02
CA ALA A 25 -29.34 -3.46 -2.77
C ALA A 25 -29.86 -3.71 -4.18
N TYR A 26 -30.58 -2.73 -4.70
CA TYR A 26 -31.22 -2.75 -6.00
C TYR A 26 -30.77 -1.55 -6.81
N CYS A 27 -30.60 -1.78 -8.11
CA CYS A 27 -30.32 -0.76 -9.09
C CYS A 27 -31.25 -0.97 -10.28
N GLN A 28 -31.84 0.14 -10.75
CA GLN A 28 -32.90 0.12 -11.74
C GLN A 28 -32.70 1.27 -12.73
N SER A 29 -32.93 0.99 -14.01
CA SER A 29 -32.95 2.01 -15.04
C SER A 29 -33.95 1.72 -16.15
N TRP A 30 -34.33 2.76 -16.87
CA TRP A 30 -35.18 2.66 -18.04
C TRP A 30 -34.38 2.94 -19.30
N ARG A 31 -34.45 2.02 -20.26
CA ARG A 31 -33.73 2.07 -21.53
C ARG A 31 -34.63 1.49 -22.61
N ASP A 32 -34.68 2.11 -23.79
CA ASP A 32 -35.44 1.61 -24.96
C ASP A 32 -36.92 1.30 -24.66
N GLY A 33 -37.53 2.09 -23.77
CA GLY A 33 -38.93 1.91 -23.32
C GLY A 33 -39.15 0.75 -22.34
N SER A 34 -38.10 0.01 -21.98
CA SER A 34 -38.14 -1.12 -21.04
C SER A 34 -37.47 -0.77 -19.71
N GLU A 35 -37.90 -1.46 -18.66
CA GLU A 35 -37.37 -1.34 -17.32
C GLU A 35 -36.42 -2.49 -17.01
N TYR A 36 -35.22 -2.16 -16.56
CA TYR A 36 -34.19 -3.12 -16.18
C TYR A 36 -33.88 -2.94 -14.71
N THR A 37 -33.85 -4.04 -13.96
CA THR A 37 -33.53 -4.05 -12.53
C THR A 37 -32.54 -5.16 -12.25
N GLN A 38 -31.49 -4.84 -11.52
CA GLN A 38 -30.57 -5.81 -10.93
C GLN A 38 -30.45 -5.58 -9.43
N TYR A 39 -30.06 -6.63 -8.73
CA TYR A 39 -29.86 -6.59 -7.29
C TYR A 39 -28.63 -7.37 -6.88
N PHE A 40 -28.16 -7.10 -5.66
CA PHE A 40 -27.08 -7.83 -5.03
C PHE A 40 -27.35 -7.97 -3.53
N THR A 41 -27.13 -9.15 -3.00
CA THR A 41 -27.46 -9.49 -1.61
C THR A 41 -26.21 -9.65 -0.75
N LEU A 42 -26.37 -9.47 0.57
CA LEU A 42 -25.32 -9.72 1.55
C LEU A 42 -24.89 -11.20 1.54
N ALA A 43 -25.83 -12.12 1.34
CA ALA A 43 -25.54 -13.55 1.21
C ALA A 43 -24.65 -13.87 -0.01
N GLU A 44 -24.84 -13.16 -1.13
CA GLU A 44 -23.93 -13.26 -2.28
C GLU A 44 -22.56 -12.64 -1.97
N ALA A 45 -22.53 -11.54 -1.22
CA ALA A 45 -21.28 -10.92 -0.77
C ALA A 45 -20.44 -11.86 0.10
N GLU A 46 -21.09 -12.57 1.02
CA GLU A 46 -20.47 -13.58 1.88
C GLU A 46 -19.95 -14.77 1.06
N LYS A 47 -20.76 -15.29 0.13
CA LYS A 47 -20.33 -16.36 -0.78
C LYS A 47 -19.15 -15.95 -1.66
N ALA A 48 -19.08 -14.68 -2.03
CA ALA A 48 -17.97 -14.10 -2.79
C ALA A 48 -16.74 -13.78 -1.92
N GLY A 49 -16.79 -14.03 -0.61
CA GLY A 49 -15.68 -13.76 0.33
C GLY A 49 -15.39 -12.27 0.53
N LEU A 50 -16.34 -11.39 0.21
CA LEU A 50 -16.16 -9.94 0.29
C LEU A 50 -16.26 -9.41 1.72
N THR A 51 -17.07 -10.06 2.55
CA THR A 51 -17.35 -9.62 3.94
C THR A 51 -16.36 -10.19 4.96
N SER A 52 -15.58 -11.21 4.59
CA SER A 52 -14.71 -11.94 5.52
C SER A 52 -13.44 -11.17 5.90
N LYS A 53 -13.00 -10.23 5.06
CA LYS A 53 -11.76 -9.47 5.27
C LYS A 53 -12.05 -8.08 5.86
N LYS A 54 -11.13 -7.60 6.70
CA LYS A 54 -11.18 -6.22 7.22
C LYS A 54 -11.12 -5.24 6.04
N GLY A 55 -12.06 -4.31 6.00
CA GLY A 55 -12.12 -3.28 4.95
C GLY A 55 -13.53 -2.72 4.76
N PRO A 56 -13.79 -2.02 3.63
CA PRO A 56 -15.04 -1.28 3.43
C PRO A 56 -16.31 -2.12 3.45
N TRP A 57 -16.21 -3.42 3.16
CA TRP A 57 -17.35 -4.34 3.28
C TRP A 57 -17.80 -4.55 4.73
N GLN A 58 -16.90 -4.41 5.70
CA GLN A 58 -17.22 -4.45 7.13
C GLN A 58 -17.53 -3.06 7.69
N GLU A 59 -16.79 -2.03 7.25
CA GLU A 59 -16.96 -0.65 7.74
C GLU A 59 -18.21 0.03 7.15
N TYR A 60 -18.51 -0.21 5.87
CA TYR A 60 -19.57 0.45 5.11
C TYR A 60 -20.40 -0.54 4.28
N PRO A 61 -20.98 -1.62 4.87
CA PRO A 61 -21.63 -2.70 4.13
C PRO A 61 -22.77 -2.22 3.23
N ARG A 62 -23.61 -1.30 3.72
CA ARG A 62 -24.73 -0.74 2.94
C ARG A 62 -24.26 -0.03 1.67
N ARG A 63 -23.15 0.71 1.75
CA ARG A 63 -22.58 1.44 0.61
C ARG A 63 -21.97 0.48 -0.40
N GLN A 64 -21.27 -0.55 0.08
CA GLN A 64 -20.66 -1.58 -0.77
C GLN A 64 -21.70 -2.41 -1.51
N LEU A 65 -22.79 -2.80 -0.84
CA LEU A 65 -23.93 -3.48 -1.47
C LEU A 65 -24.51 -2.63 -2.61
N GLN A 66 -24.77 -1.34 -2.36
CA GLN A 66 -25.28 -0.42 -3.37
C GLN A 66 -24.34 -0.32 -4.58
N MET A 67 -23.04 -0.19 -4.35
CA MET A 67 -22.03 -0.13 -5.41
C MET A 67 -21.96 -1.41 -6.23
N ARG A 68 -22.12 -2.58 -5.59
CA ARG A 68 -22.11 -3.86 -6.28
C ARG A 68 -23.36 -4.05 -7.15
N ALA A 69 -24.55 -3.79 -6.60
CA ALA A 69 -25.79 -3.84 -7.36
C ALA A 69 -25.76 -2.89 -8.58
N ARG A 70 -25.22 -1.68 -8.38
CA ARG A 70 -24.99 -0.72 -9.47
C ARG A 70 -24.05 -1.28 -10.54
N SER A 71 -22.95 -1.90 -10.14
CA SER A 71 -21.95 -2.41 -11.09
C SER A 71 -22.51 -3.52 -11.98
N TRP A 72 -23.25 -4.45 -11.39
CA TRP A 72 -23.93 -5.52 -12.12
C TRP A 72 -24.95 -4.96 -13.11
N HIS A 73 -25.80 -4.04 -12.64
CA HIS A 73 -26.79 -3.38 -13.47
C HIS A 73 -26.20 -2.67 -14.69
N LEU A 74 -25.15 -1.87 -14.49
CA LEU A 74 -24.57 -1.06 -15.55
C LEU A 74 -23.86 -1.92 -16.61
N ARG A 75 -23.21 -3.03 -16.21
CA ARG A 75 -22.59 -3.95 -17.17
C ARG A 75 -23.60 -4.67 -18.03
N ASP A 76 -24.66 -5.16 -17.42
CA ASP A 76 -25.66 -5.97 -18.13
C ASP A 76 -26.52 -5.09 -19.05
N THR A 77 -26.86 -3.88 -18.59
CA THR A 77 -27.82 -3.02 -19.30
C THR A 77 -27.14 -2.04 -20.27
N TYR A 78 -25.90 -1.63 -20.02
CA TYR A 78 -25.18 -0.64 -20.85
C TYR A 78 -23.79 -1.11 -21.32
N PRO A 79 -23.64 -2.33 -21.86
CA PRO A 79 -22.35 -2.83 -22.34
C PRO A 79 -21.80 -1.99 -23.50
N ASP A 80 -22.67 -1.44 -24.34
CA ASP A 80 -22.39 -0.54 -25.46
C ASP A 80 -21.86 0.83 -25.03
N VAL A 81 -22.27 1.33 -23.87
CA VAL A 81 -21.75 2.59 -23.30
C VAL A 81 -20.43 2.35 -22.58
N LEU A 82 -20.32 1.20 -21.90
CA LEU A 82 -19.13 0.87 -21.13
C LEU A 82 -17.98 0.36 -22.00
N CYS A 83 -18.24 -0.26 -23.15
CA CYS A 83 -17.20 -0.73 -24.08
C CYS A 83 -16.09 -1.56 -23.41
N GLY A 84 -16.43 -2.37 -22.40
CA GLY A 84 -15.45 -3.15 -21.63
C GLY A 84 -14.68 -2.38 -20.56
N LEU A 85 -15.02 -1.12 -20.27
CA LEU A 85 -14.45 -0.39 -19.13
C LEU A 85 -14.84 -1.09 -17.82
N GLY A 86 -13.82 -1.43 -17.03
CA GLY A 86 -13.99 -1.91 -15.66
C GLY A 86 -14.65 -0.84 -14.77
N ILE A 87 -15.49 -1.28 -13.85
CA ILE A 87 -16.13 -0.40 -12.90
C ILE A 87 -15.19 -0.21 -11.70
N ALA A 88 -14.81 1.04 -11.44
CA ALA A 88 -13.79 1.39 -10.45
C ALA A 88 -14.11 0.82 -9.07
N GLU A 89 -15.38 0.84 -8.69
CA GLU A 89 -15.87 0.35 -7.42
C GLU A 89 -15.61 -1.16 -7.24
N GLU A 90 -15.66 -1.97 -8.31
CA GLU A 90 -15.28 -3.38 -8.22
C GLU A 90 -13.78 -3.61 -8.36
N ALA A 91 -13.10 -2.81 -9.18
CA ALA A 91 -11.65 -2.91 -9.37
C ALA A 91 -10.89 -2.74 -8.05
N ILE A 92 -11.39 -1.87 -7.16
CA ILE A 92 -10.84 -1.68 -5.82
C ILE A 92 -10.93 -2.98 -4.98
N ASP A 93 -12.03 -3.72 -5.10
CA ASP A 93 -12.18 -4.98 -4.36
C ASP A 93 -11.21 -6.05 -4.88
N TYR A 94 -11.05 -6.15 -6.20
CA TYR A 94 -10.07 -7.07 -6.80
C TYR A 94 -8.62 -6.69 -6.45
N ALA A 95 -8.29 -5.40 -6.45
CA ALA A 95 -6.94 -4.93 -6.12
C ALA A 95 -6.56 -5.26 -4.67
N ARG A 96 -7.47 -5.09 -3.71
CA ARG A 96 -7.24 -5.51 -2.32
C ARG A 96 -7.07 -7.02 -2.20
N ALA A 97 -7.93 -7.80 -2.86
CA ALA A 97 -7.80 -9.25 -2.86
C ALA A 97 -6.43 -9.73 -3.38
N GLN A 98 -5.86 -9.05 -4.39
CA GLN A 98 -4.52 -9.33 -4.91
C GLN A 98 -3.40 -8.92 -3.95
N GLN A 99 -3.54 -7.79 -3.24
CA GLN A 99 -2.58 -7.37 -2.21
C GLN A 99 -2.50 -8.37 -1.06
N ASP A 100 -3.66 -8.81 -0.56
CA ASP A 100 -3.72 -9.81 0.52
C ASP A 100 -3.05 -11.13 0.09
N GLN A 101 -3.24 -11.56 -1.17
CA GLN A 101 -2.60 -12.76 -1.69
C GLN A 101 -1.07 -12.62 -1.78
N LYS A 102 -0.57 -11.44 -2.19
CA LYS A 102 0.87 -11.18 -2.26
C LYS A 102 1.52 -11.18 -0.86
N GLN A 103 0.86 -10.59 0.13
CA GLN A 103 1.34 -10.59 1.52
C GLN A 103 1.39 -12.00 2.10
N GLN A 104 0.34 -12.80 1.92
CA GLN A 104 0.32 -14.20 2.39
C GLN A 104 1.42 -15.05 1.73
N GLN A 105 1.72 -14.81 0.46
CA GLN A 105 2.80 -15.50 -0.24
C GLN A 105 4.19 -15.08 0.30
N GLN A 106 4.38 -13.81 0.65
CA GLN A 106 5.62 -13.34 1.27
C GLN A 106 5.81 -13.92 2.68
N GLU A 107 4.79 -13.89 3.53
CA GLU A 107 4.86 -14.46 4.89
C GLU A 107 5.11 -15.98 4.89
N ALA A 108 4.46 -16.72 4.00
CA ALA A 108 4.69 -18.16 3.84
C ALA A 108 6.12 -18.47 3.36
N GLN A 109 6.68 -17.65 2.46
CA GLN A 109 8.06 -17.80 1.98
C GLN A 109 9.08 -17.50 3.09
N VAL A 110 8.89 -16.43 3.86
CA VAL A 110 9.77 -16.09 5.00
C VAL A 110 9.79 -17.22 6.04
N THR A 111 8.62 -17.78 6.36
CA THR A 111 8.50 -18.88 7.34
C THR A 111 9.21 -20.16 6.89
N SER A 112 9.21 -20.44 5.57
CA SER A 112 9.88 -21.60 4.99
C SER A 112 11.41 -21.46 4.96
N VAL A 113 11.94 -20.25 4.77
CA VAL A 113 13.39 -19.97 4.77
C VAL A 113 13.97 -20.13 6.19
N VAL A 114 13.24 -19.65 7.21
CA VAL A 114 13.66 -19.74 8.63
C VAL A 114 13.77 -21.20 9.13
N HIS A 115 13.00 -22.14 8.58
CA HIS A 115 13.11 -23.57 8.94
C HIS A 115 14.30 -24.30 8.28
N THR A 116 14.84 -23.78 7.18
CA THR A 116 15.95 -24.44 6.44
C THR A 116 17.35 -24.10 6.96
N SER A 117 17.51 -23.08 7.79
CA SER A 117 18.81 -22.64 8.32
C SER A 117 19.24 -23.31 9.64
N ASN A 118 18.43 -24.22 10.21
CA ASN A 118 18.74 -24.88 11.50
C ASN A 118 19.06 -26.39 11.42
N THR A 119 19.40 -26.94 10.25
CA THR A 119 19.83 -28.35 10.14
C THR A 119 21.19 -28.50 9.49
N LYS A 120 22.21 -28.03 10.18
CA LYS A 120 23.59 -28.52 10.05
C LYS A 120 24.27 -28.13 11.34
N TYR A 121 24.36 -29.05 12.30
CA TYR A 121 25.39 -29.18 13.35
C TYR A 121 24.83 -30.14 14.40
N GLN A 122 24.85 -31.43 14.09
CA GLN A 122 25.06 -32.45 15.10
C GLN A 122 26.13 -33.39 14.55
N ASN A 123 27.27 -33.45 15.23
CA ASN A 123 27.74 -34.64 15.94
C ASN A 123 29.22 -34.42 16.31
N ASP A 124 29.54 -34.47 17.61
CA ASP A 124 30.40 -35.55 18.11
C ASP A 124 30.71 -35.42 19.62
N THR A 125 30.65 -36.59 20.27
CA THR A 125 31.37 -37.01 21.49
C THR A 125 30.80 -36.68 22.90
N ALA A 126 29.90 -37.54 23.33
CA ALA A 126 30.05 -38.52 24.43
C ALA A 126 30.24 -38.11 25.93
N VAL A 127 29.43 -38.82 26.75
CA VAL A 127 29.60 -39.30 28.15
C VAL A 127 29.34 -38.33 29.32
N GLY A 128 28.38 -38.73 30.19
CA GLY A 128 28.47 -38.52 31.65
C GLY A 128 27.22 -37.96 32.32
N GLN A 129 26.50 -38.81 33.07
CA GLN A 129 25.34 -38.44 33.91
C GLN A 129 25.73 -37.99 35.34
N CYS A 130 24.71 -37.46 36.04
CA CYS A 130 24.51 -37.27 37.50
C CYS A 130 24.90 -35.88 38.06
N LYS A 131 24.25 -35.27 39.07
CA LYS A 131 22.98 -35.38 39.84
C LYS A 131 22.93 -34.14 40.78
N ASP A 132 21.73 -33.81 41.29
CA ASP A 132 21.41 -33.09 42.56
C ASP A 132 21.46 -31.55 42.71
N ALA A 133 20.26 -30.99 42.92
CA ALA A 133 19.76 -30.11 44.01
C ALA A 133 20.53 -28.91 44.63
N ALA A 134 19.81 -27.77 44.63
CA ALA A 134 19.59 -26.79 45.73
C ALA A 134 20.61 -25.67 46.08
N THR A 135 20.19 -24.42 45.79
CA THR A 135 19.98 -23.28 46.73
C THR A 135 21.17 -22.42 47.25
N THR A 136 21.20 -21.16 46.75
CA THR A 136 21.45 -19.84 47.40
C THR A 136 22.87 -19.38 47.75
N THR A 137 23.30 -18.22 47.19
CA THR A 137 23.64 -16.95 47.90
C THR A 137 24.68 -16.07 47.15
N THR A 138 24.20 -14.88 46.73
CA THR A 138 24.83 -13.53 46.72
C THR A 138 26.02 -13.17 45.81
N ALA A 139 25.79 -12.06 45.08
CA ALA A 139 26.67 -11.29 44.20
C ALA A 139 27.83 -10.57 44.94
N PRO A 140 28.78 -9.92 44.21
CA PRO A 140 28.53 -8.51 43.82
C PRO A 140 29.09 -8.08 42.44
N ALA A 141 28.46 -7.00 41.90
CA ALA A 141 28.96 -5.83 41.14
C ALA A 141 30.18 -5.98 40.19
N SER A 142 30.30 -5.34 39.02
CA SER A 142 29.59 -4.32 38.22
C SER A 142 30.46 -4.14 36.98
N LEU A 143 29.91 -3.90 35.76
CA LEU A 143 30.49 -2.99 34.75
C LEU A 143 29.65 -2.99 33.45
N GLY A 144 29.07 -1.82 33.14
CA GLY A 144 28.96 -1.30 31.77
C GLY A 144 27.76 -1.74 30.92
N GLN A 145 26.67 -0.97 31.00
CA GLN A 145 25.58 -0.95 30.02
C GLN A 145 26.04 -0.34 28.69
N GLN A 146 25.57 -0.91 27.57
CA GLN A 146 25.35 -0.17 26.30
C GLN A 146 23.93 -0.44 25.79
N PRO A 147 23.29 0.58 25.17
CA PRO A 147 21.84 0.75 25.13
C PRO A 147 21.15 -0.04 24.01
N GLU A 148 19.89 -0.39 24.29
CA GLU A 148 18.87 -0.87 23.37
C GLU A 148 18.77 0.06 22.15
N GLN A 149 18.83 -0.52 20.95
CA GLN A 149 18.45 0.18 19.72
C GLN A 149 16.94 0.14 19.61
N ASP A 150 16.29 1.27 19.86
CA ASP A 150 14.87 1.49 19.61
C ASP A 150 14.56 1.30 18.11
N GLU A 151 13.87 0.22 17.75
CA GLU A 151 13.23 0.10 16.43
C GLU A 151 12.10 1.14 16.35
N LYS A 152 12.38 2.25 15.65
CA LYS A 152 11.42 3.32 15.37
C LYS A 152 10.27 2.75 14.50
N PRO A 153 8.99 3.00 14.85
CA PRO A 153 7.86 2.43 14.11
C PRO A 153 7.82 3.00 12.69
N ASP A 154 7.91 2.10 11.71
CA ASP A 154 7.83 2.38 10.29
C ASP A 154 6.50 3.11 10.00
N SER A 155 6.56 4.42 9.74
CA SER A 155 5.35 5.21 9.53
C SER A 155 4.73 4.82 8.19
N GLU A 156 3.43 4.52 8.16
CA GLU A 156 2.69 4.18 6.93
C GLU A 156 2.79 5.26 5.83
N ILE A 157 3.32 6.45 6.17
CA ILE A 157 3.43 7.64 5.33
C ILE A 157 4.75 7.63 4.54
N ARG A 158 5.85 7.13 5.12
CA ARG A 158 7.18 7.07 4.48
C ARG A 158 7.19 6.48 3.07
N PRO A 159 6.60 5.30 2.79
CA PRO A 159 6.62 4.73 1.44
C PRO A 159 5.86 5.59 0.43
N ILE A 160 4.84 6.33 0.87
CA ILE A 160 4.06 7.23 0.01
C ILE A 160 4.89 8.45 -0.39
N ILE A 161 5.64 9.03 0.55
CA ILE A 161 6.49 10.19 0.28
C ILE A 161 7.64 9.79 -0.65
N ILE A 162 8.31 8.67 -0.39
CA ILE A 162 9.38 8.14 -1.24
C ILE A 162 8.89 7.93 -2.68
N GLN A 163 7.71 7.30 -2.86
CA GLN A 163 7.11 7.11 -4.19
C GLN A 163 6.83 8.44 -4.90
N ARG A 164 6.37 9.45 -4.17
CA ARG A 164 6.13 10.79 -4.74
C ARG A 164 7.43 11.45 -5.21
N ILE A 165 8.52 11.31 -4.44
CA ILE A 165 9.84 11.86 -4.84
C ILE A 165 10.38 11.14 -6.08
N TYR A 166 10.24 9.81 -6.17
CA TYR A 166 10.58 9.07 -7.39
C TYR A 166 9.74 9.52 -8.60
N GLY A 167 8.49 9.91 -8.37
CA GLY A 167 7.63 10.52 -9.40
C GLY A 167 8.16 11.86 -9.95
N LEU A 168 9.05 12.54 -9.21
CA LEU A 168 9.66 13.82 -9.61
C LEU A 168 10.96 13.65 -10.40
N VAL A 169 11.52 12.44 -10.51
CA VAL A 169 12.73 12.15 -11.31
C VAL A 169 12.65 12.73 -12.74
N PRO A 170 11.55 12.60 -13.50
CA PRO A 170 11.46 13.20 -14.84
C PRO A 170 11.48 14.74 -14.85
N VAL A 171 11.06 15.37 -13.75
CA VAL A 171 11.10 16.83 -13.58
C VAL A 171 12.52 17.28 -13.26
N LEU A 172 13.19 16.57 -12.33
CA LEU A 172 14.58 16.81 -11.95
C LEU A 172 15.54 16.58 -13.12
N CYS A 173 15.39 15.49 -13.88
CA CYS A 173 16.20 15.27 -15.09
C CYS A 173 16.09 16.44 -16.08
N ARG A 174 14.88 16.97 -16.28
CA ARG A 174 14.68 18.16 -17.13
C ARG A 174 15.34 19.41 -16.55
N ALA A 175 15.30 19.60 -15.23
CA ALA A 175 15.93 20.73 -14.56
C ALA A 175 17.47 20.66 -14.63
N TRP A 176 18.04 19.47 -14.51
CA TRP A 176 19.48 19.23 -14.53
C TRP A 176 20.08 19.04 -15.93
N GLY A 177 19.26 19.08 -16.98
CA GLY A 177 19.70 18.86 -18.35
C GLY A 177 20.07 17.39 -18.66
N ILE A 178 19.65 16.46 -17.80
CA ILE A 178 19.83 15.03 -17.99
C ILE A 178 18.77 14.53 -18.97
N LYS A 179 19.19 13.84 -20.03
CA LYS A 179 18.25 13.24 -20.98
C LYS A 179 17.53 12.08 -20.29
N TYR A 180 16.24 12.27 -20.00
CA TYR A 180 15.42 11.22 -19.40
C TYR A 180 15.28 10.05 -20.38
N ALA A 181 15.91 8.93 -20.03
CA ALA A 181 15.86 7.66 -20.74
C ALA A 181 15.93 6.56 -19.68
N ALA A 182 15.07 5.54 -19.76
CA ALA A 182 15.08 4.41 -18.81
C ALA A 182 16.28 3.48 -19.07
N ASN A 183 17.50 4.02 -18.99
CA ASN A 183 18.76 3.32 -19.21
C ASN A 183 19.74 3.59 -18.06
N GLU A 184 20.69 2.68 -17.89
CA GLU A 184 21.70 2.71 -16.82
C GLU A 184 22.55 4.01 -16.80
N PRO A 185 22.96 4.59 -17.95
CA PRO A 185 23.74 5.84 -17.93
C PRO A 185 22.97 7.05 -17.38
N MET A 186 21.67 7.16 -17.66
CA MET A 186 20.83 8.22 -17.09
C MET A 186 20.69 8.05 -15.58
N GLN A 187 20.52 6.81 -15.11
CA GLN A 187 20.41 6.52 -13.69
C GLN A 187 21.69 6.92 -12.95
N LEU A 188 22.87 6.59 -13.49
CA LEU A 188 24.15 6.95 -12.89
C LEU A 188 24.33 8.48 -12.77
N ASP A 189 24.10 9.23 -13.85
CA ASP A 189 24.21 10.70 -13.85
C ASP A 189 23.19 11.35 -12.90
N PHE A 190 21.98 10.78 -12.83
CA PHE A 190 20.97 11.21 -11.86
C PHE A 190 21.39 10.93 -10.41
N PHE A 191 21.87 9.71 -10.12
CA PHE A 191 22.28 9.31 -8.77
C PHE A 191 23.53 10.07 -8.31
N GLU A 192 24.48 10.36 -9.20
CA GLU A 192 25.65 11.17 -8.89
C GLU A 192 25.23 12.59 -8.47
N ARG A 193 24.35 13.25 -9.25
CA ARG A 193 23.82 14.57 -8.89
C ARG A 193 22.95 14.55 -7.64
N TRP A 194 22.18 13.48 -7.46
CA TRP A 194 21.38 13.29 -6.26
C TRP A 194 22.28 13.18 -5.03
N ASN A 195 23.33 12.37 -5.10
CA ASN A 195 24.31 12.21 -4.02
C ASN A 195 25.07 13.51 -3.73
N ASP A 196 25.43 14.29 -4.76
CA ASP A 196 26.04 15.61 -4.60
C ASP A 196 25.10 16.62 -3.92
N LEU A 197 23.80 16.50 -4.18
CA LEU A 197 22.77 17.34 -3.57
C LEU A 197 22.54 16.96 -2.11
N THR A 198 22.48 15.66 -1.81
CA THR A 198 22.14 15.16 -0.47
C THR A 198 23.35 14.88 0.42
N GLY A 199 24.57 15.10 -0.06
CA GLY A 199 25.79 14.77 0.67
C GLY A 199 25.97 13.26 0.88
N GLY A 200 25.35 12.44 0.04
CA GLY A 200 25.37 10.97 0.14
C GLY A 200 24.36 10.37 1.13
N VAL A 201 23.52 11.19 1.78
CA VAL A 201 22.42 10.69 2.61
C VAL A 201 21.38 10.06 1.69
N THR A 202 21.07 8.79 1.95
CA THR A 202 20.04 8.04 1.23
C THR A 202 18.65 8.43 1.74
N MET A 203 17.61 8.26 0.91
CA MET A 203 16.22 8.49 1.34
C MET A 203 15.84 7.63 2.56
N ASP A 204 16.49 6.48 2.73
CA ASP A 204 16.23 5.58 3.83
C ASP A 204 16.73 6.13 5.16
N GLU A 205 17.82 6.91 5.15
CA GLU A 205 18.45 7.53 6.32
C GLU A 205 17.75 8.84 6.75
N MET A 206 16.92 9.44 5.89
CA MET A 206 16.22 10.71 6.16
C MET A 206 15.00 10.53 7.07
N THR A 207 14.77 11.42 8.02
CA THR A 207 13.51 11.44 8.80
C THR A 207 12.30 11.77 7.93
N ASP A 208 11.09 11.40 8.37
CA ASP A 208 9.85 11.68 7.61
C ASP A 208 9.62 13.18 7.41
N GLU A 209 10.01 14.02 8.36
CA GLU A 209 9.97 15.49 8.25
C GLU A 209 10.98 15.99 7.20
N GLN A 210 12.19 15.44 7.16
CA GLN A 210 13.18 15.73 6.12
C GLN A 210 12.68 15.29 4.73
N LEU A 211 12.05 14.12 4.62
CA LEU A 211 11.47 13.61 3.36
C LEU A 211 10.33 14.51 2.86
N GLN A 212 9.44 14.94 3.76
CA GLN A 212 8.34 15.84 3.42
C GLN A 212 8.85 17.23 3.00
N THR A 213 9.83 17.77 3.72
CA THR A 213 10.44 19.08 3.40
C THR A 213 11.20 19.01 2.08
N LEU A 214 11.94 17.93 1.82
CA LEU A 214 12.60 17.67 0.55
C LEU A 214 11.60 17.63 -0.61
N TYR A 215 10.47 16.95 -0.43
CA TYR A 215 9.40 16.90 -1.43
C TYR A 215 8.83 18.30 -1.74
N GLU A 216 8.61 19.13 -0.71
CA GLU A 216 8.14 20.51 -0.86
C GLU A 216 9.16 21.39 -1.60
N ILE A 217 10.44 21.33 -1.22
CA ILE A 217 11.52 22.08 -1.90
C ILE A 217 11.63 21.68 -3.37
N VAL A 218 11.63 20.38 -3.67
CA VAL A 218 11.73 19.88 -5.06
C VAL A 218 10.54 20.34 -5.92
N ILE A 219 9.37 20.56 -5.33
CA ILE A 219 8.17 21.05 -6.01
C ILE A 219 8.15 22.57 -6.16
N GLU A 220 8.46 23.31 -5.10
CA GLU A 220 8.18 24.75 -5.03
C GLU A 220 9.31 25.59 -5.63
N THR A 221 10.57 25.20 -5.44
CA THR A 221 11.69 26.06 -5.88
C THR A 221 12.95 25.24 -6.11
N LYS A 222 13.52 25.41 -7.31
CA LYS A 222 14.81 24.84 -7.75
C LYS A 222 16.00 25.41 -6.96
N ASN A 223 15.94 25.50 -5.64
CA ASN A 223 16.98 26.09 -4.82
C ASN A 223 17.82 24.97 -4.19
N GLU A 224 18.88 24.58 -4.88
CA GLU A 224 19.84 23.56 -4.42
C GLU A 224 20.49 23.95 -3.07
N GLN A 225 20.52 25.24 -2.73
CA GLN A 225 21.04 25.75 -1.47
C GLN A 225 20.17 25.32 -0.27
N GLU A 226 18.84 25.38 -0.41
CA GLU A 226 17.88 25.03 0.65
C GLU A 226 17.92 23.53 0.98
N VAL A 227 18.10 22.68 -0.03
CA VAL A 227 18.25 21.22 0.19
C VAL A 227 19.54 20.92 0.97
N LYS A 228 20.62 21.64 0.67
CA LYS A 228 21.89 21.50 1.38
C LYS A 228 21.81 21.99 2.83
N GLU A 229 21.06 23.07 3.08
CA GLU A 229 20.83 23.57 4.44
C GLU A 229 19.98 22.59 5.28
N LEU A 230 18.94 21.98 4.70
CA LEU A 230 18.10 20.96 5.36
C LEU A 230 18.91 19.76 5.86
N LEU A 231 19.90 19.34 5.07
CA LEU A 231 20.74 18.17 5.35
C LEU A 231 22.03 18.53 6.12
N GLY A 232 22.37 19.81 6.18
CA GLY A 232 23.61 20.33 6.76
C GLY A 232 23.54 20.74 8.23
N ASP A 233 22.40 20.60 8.90
CA ASP A 233 22.22 21.04 10.30
C ASP A 233 22.06 19.87 11.29
N GLU A 234 23.00 18.92 11.27
CA GLU A 234 23.21 17.99 12.40
C GLU A 234 24.06 18.62 13.53
N SER A 235 24.13 19.96 13.62
CA SER A 235 25.03 20.65 14.56
C SER A 235 24.35 21.71 15.45
N LYS A 236 23.04 21.93 15.39
CA LYS A 236 22.36 22.85 16.31
C LYS A 236 20.97 22.36 16.77
N ALA A 237 20.97 21.42 17.71
CA ALA A 237 20.20 21.46 18.95
C ALA A 237 20.39 20.14 19.73
#